data_AF-A0A379WYY4-F1
#
_entry.id   AF-A0A379WYY4-F1
#
_cell.length_a   1.000
_cell.length_b   1.000
_cell.length_c   1.000
_cell.angle_alpha   90.00
_cell.angle_beta   90.00
_cell.angle_gamma   90.00
#
_symmetry.space_group_name_H-M   'P 1'
#
loop_
_entity.id
_entity.type
_entity.pdbx_description
1 polymer ?
#
loop_
_entity_poly.entity_id
_entity_poly.type
_entity_poly.pdbx_seq_one_letter_code
_entity_poly.pdbx_strand_id
1 'polypeptide(L)'
;MLNYAVEGMMSSLGYTTRFAGTPCWPAGIDAQNYDMGDMWCNDPEDMVKAKYIIIWGANPAWCSMHSMKYIYQAREKGAKVVVIDPLLSQTAAKPISTCAYGLAQTARWRWDGASSGG
;
A
#
# COMPACT_ATOMS: atom_id res chain seq x y z
N MET A 1 -16.30 9.09 -21.13
CA MET A 1 -16.42 9.26 -22.60
C MET A 1 -15.12 9.65 -23.30
N LEU A 2 -14.20 10.42 -22.69
CA LEU A 2 -12.94 10.83 -23.35
C LEU A 2 -11.86 9.72 -23.48
N ASN A 3 -11.86 8.69 -22.63
CA ASN A 3 -10.84 7.62 -22.68
C ASN A 3 -10.88 6.79 -23.97
N TYR A 4 -12.07 6.56 -24.53
CA TYR A 4 -12.25 5.76 -25.75
C TYR A 4 -11.88 6.51 -27.04
N ALA A 5 -11.80 7.85 -27.00
CA ALA A 5 -11.46 8.64 -28.19
C ALA A 5 -9.99 8.43 -28.60
N VAL A 6 -9.09 8.37 -27.61
CA VAL A 6 -7.67 8.07 -27.85
C VAL A 6 -7.52 6.65 -28.38
N GLU A 7 -8.23 5.70 -27.79
CA GLU A 7 -8.19 4.29 -28.20
C GLU A 7 -8.72 4.07 -29.63
N GLY A 8 -9.78 4.79 -30.01
CA GLY A 8 -10.32 4.79 -31.38
C GLY A 8 -9.36 5.40 -32.40
N MET A 9 -8.77 6.58 -32.10
CA MET A 9 -7.74 7.20 -32.95
C MET A 9 -6.58 6.24 -33.18
N MET A 10 -6.13 5.63 -32.11
CA MET A 10 -4.98 4.75 -32.07
C MET A 10 -5.22 3.41 -32.78
N SER A 11 -6.46 2.93 -32.79
CA SER A 11 -6.88 1.76 -33.57
C SER A 11 -6.99 2.08 -35.07
N SER A 12 -7.28 3.33 -35.45
CA SER A 12 -7.39 3.75 -36.85
C SER A 12 -6.05 3.88 -37.58
N LEU A 13 -4.95 4.03 -36.84
CA LEU A 13 -3.58 4.17 -37.39
C LEU A 13 -2.95 2.83 -37.80
N GLY A 14 -3.63 1.70 -37.60
CA GLY A 14 -3.12 0.35 -37.90
C GLY A 14 -2.49 -0.35 -36.70
N TYR A 15 -1.66 -1.37 -36.96
CA TYR A 15 -1.02 -2.15 -35.90
C TYR A 15 0.03 -1.34 -35.16
N THR A 16 -0.28 -1.02 -33.92
CA THR A 16 0.54 -0.19 -33.03
C THR A 16 0.77 -0.92 -31.72
N THR A 17 1.98 -0.89 -31.18
CA THR A 17 2.27 -1.42 -29.84
C THR A 17 1.57 -0.57 -28.78
N ARG A 18 0.74 -1.19 -27.95
CA ARG A 18 -0.03 -0.53 -26.88
C ARG A 18 0.48 -0.94 -25.52
N PHE A 19 0.60 0.02 -24.61
CA PHE A 19 0.78 -0.27 -23.20
C PHE A 19 -0.58 -0.74 -22.65
N ALA A 20 -0.66 -2.02 -22.30
CA ALA A 20 -1.82 -2.59 -21.63
C ALA A 20 -1.52 -2.70 -20.13
N GLY A 21 -2.39 -2.15 -19.29
CA GLY A 21 -2.24 -2.14 -17.84
C GLY A 21 -1.23 -1.10 -17.33
N THR A 22 -0.75 -1.33 -16.11
CA THR A 22 0.26 -0.49 -15.46
C THR A 22 1.41 -1.40 -14.97
N PRO A 23 2.62 -0.89 -14.75
CA PRO A 23 3.75 -1.74 -14.38
C PRO A 23 3.69 -2.28 -12.94
N CYS A 24 2.91 -1.63 -12.05
CA CYS A 24 2.92 -1.90 -10.62
C CYS A 24 1.62 -2.47 -10.05
N TRP A 25 0.49 -2.25 -10.73
CA TRP A 25 -0.84 -2.58 -10.22
C TRP A 25 -1.33 -4.01 -10.54
N PRO A 26 -1.01 -4.64 -11.70
CA PRO A 26 -1.60 -5.93 -12.09
C PRO A 26 -1.32 -7.04 -11.11
N ALA A 27 -0.10 -7.14 -10.59
CA ALA A 27 0.26 -8.16 -9.62
C ALA A 27 -0.56 -8.05 -8.32
N GLY A 28 -0.89 -6.82 -7.89
CA GLY A 28 -1.73 -6.59 -6.71
C GLY A 28 -3.19 -6.93 -6.96
N ILE A 29 -3.71 -6.60 -8.16
CA ILE A 29 -5.06 -6.99 -8.59
C ILE A 29 -5.18 -8.51 -8.64
N ASP A 30 -4.22 -9.18 -9.30
CA ASP A 30 -4.25 -10.63 -9.48
C ASP A 30 -4.24 -11.33 -8.12
N ALA A 31 -3.36 -10.91 -7.20
CA ALA A 31 -3.33 -11.45 -5.85
C ALA A 31 -4.68 -11.28 -5.12
N GLN A 32 -5.27 -10.08 -5.14
CA GLN A 32 -6.58 -9.84 -4.51
C GLN A 32 -7.71 -10.63 -5.18
N ASN A 33 -7.69 -10.79 -6.50
CA ASN A 33 -8.65 -11.60 -7.22
C ASN A 33 -8.53 -13.08 -6.85
N TYR A 34 -7.31 -13.60 -6.68
CA TYR A 34 -7.09 -14.99 -6.24
C TYR A 34 -7.54 -15.21 -4.79
N ASP A 35 -7.29 -14.25 -3.89
CA ASP A 35 -7.58 -14.40 -2.47
C ASP A 35 -9.06 -14.10 -2.13
N MET A 36 -9.63 -13.06 -2.73
CA MET A 36 -10.93 -12.49 -2.35
C MET A 36 -11.96 -12.47 -3.50
N GLY A 37 -11.59 -12.93 -4.70
CA GLY A 37 -12.48 -13.02 -5.86
C GLY A 37 -12.69 -11.72 -6.63
N ASP A 38 -12.31 -10.57 -6.06
CA ASP A 38 -12.36 -9.26 -6.71
C ASP A 38 -11.45 -8.25 -5.98
N MET A 39 -11.08 -7.16 -6.67
CA MET A 39 -10.24 -6.09 -6.14
C MET A 39 -11.07 -5.08 -5.35
N TRP A 40 -11.14 -5.25 -4.02
CA TRP A 40 -11.78 -4.28 -3.12
C TRP A 40 -10.75 -3.39 -2.42
N CYS A 41 -10.90 -2.08 -2.57
CA CYS A 41 -10.18 -1.07 -1.82
C CYS A 41 -11.18 -0.23 -1.01
N ASN A 42 -10.88 -0.01 0.27
CA ASN A 42 -11.66 0.92 1.09
C ASN A 42 -11.38 2.36 0.67
N ASP A 43 -12.37 3.23 0.87
CA ASP A 43 -12.20 4.65 0.67
C ASP A 43 -11.11 5.21 1.58
N PRO A 44 -10.29 6.16 1.11
CA PRO A 44 -9.19 6.70 1.90
C PRO A 44 -9.65 7.42 3.17
N GLU A 45 -10.91 7.87 3.21
CA GLU A 45 -11.49 8.54 4.38
C GLU A 45 -11.78 7.56 5.53
N ASP A 46 -12.02 6.29 5.21
CA ASP A 46 -12.26 5.25 6.20
C ASP A 46 -10.99 4.82 6.94
N MET A 47 -9.82 5.19 6.43
CA MET A 47 -8.54 4.98 7.15
C MET A 47 -8.56 5.63 8.54
N VAL A 48 -9.33 6.70 8.75
CA VAL A 48 -9.44 7.39 10.05
C VAL A 48 -10.08 6.51 11.13
N LYS A 49 -10.90 5.52 10.74
CA LYS A 49 -11.57 4.59 11.66
C LYS A 49 -10.69 3.38 12.03
N ALA A 50 -9.56 3.21 11.35
CA ALA A 50 -8.66 2.09 11.59
C ALA A 50 -8.02 2.19 12.99
N LYS A 51 -7.99 1.07 13.73
CA LYS A 51 -7.28 0.98 15.03
C LYS A 51 -5.79 0.66 14.85
N TYR A 52 -5.44 0.09 13.70
CA TYR A 52 -4.09 -0.35 13.37
C TYR A 52 -3.86 -0.15 11.87
N ILE A 53 -2.76 0.52 11.52
CA ILE A 53 -2.38 0.81 10.14
C ILE A 53 -0.97 0.27 9.92
N ILE A 54 -0.82 -0.60 8.93
CA ILE A 54 0.47 -1.15 8.51
C ILE A 54 0.78 -0.55 7.15
N ILE A 55 1.93 0.10 7.05
CA ILE A 55 2.48 0.62 5.80
C ILE A 55 3.66 -0.28 5.46
N TRP A 56 3.47 -1.19 4.52
CA TRP A 56 4.49 -2.16 4.13
C TRP A 56 4.96 -1.88 2.70
N GLY A 57 6.24 -1.58 2.52
CA GLY A 57 6.86 -1.37 1.21
C GLY A 57 6.34 -0.13 0.48
N ALA A 58 5.65 0.77 1.19
CA ALA A 58 5.01 1.96 0.62
C ALA A 58 5.47 3.23 1.33
N ASN A 59 5.56 4.33 0.58
CA ASN A 59 5.96 5.63 1.09
C ASN A 59 4.87 6.69 0.84
N PRO A 60 3.74 6.66 1.58
CA PRO A 60 2.65 7.61 1.41
C PRO A 60 3.07 9.06 1.70
N ALA A 61 4.13 9.29 2.47
CA ALA A 61 4.70 10.61 2.65
C ALA A 61 5.16 11.30 1.35
N TRP A 62 5.53 10.51 0.33
CA TRP A 62 6.04 11.00 -0.95
C TRP A 62 5.08 10.71 -2.10
N CYS A 63 4.57 9.48 -2.18
CA CYS A 63 3.74 9.03 -3.30
C CYS A 63 2.26 9.42 -3.16
N SER A 64 1.79 9.71 -1.94
CA SER A 64 0.35 9.93 -1.67
C SER A 64 0.14 10.83 -0.47
N MET A 65 0.66 12.06 -0.54
CA MET A 65 0.59 13.03 0.55
C MET A 65 -0.85 13.35 0.99
N HIS A 66 -1.83 13.24 0.09
CA HIS A 66 -3.26 13.41 0.43
C HIS A 66 -3.77 12.34 1.39
N SER A 67 -3.24 11.11 1.33
CA SER A 67 -3.61 10.02 2.24
C SER A 67 -3.03 10.22 3.64
N MET A 68 -1.89 10.92 3.76
CA MET A 68 -1.23 11.17 5.05
C MET A 68 -2.15 11.88 6.04
N LYS A 69 -3.01 12.80 5.60
CA LYS A 69 -3.94 13.52 6.50
C LYS A 69 -4.84 12.54 7.28
N TYR A 70 -5.33 11.49 6.63
CA TYR A 70 -6.21 10.51 7.25
C TYR A 70 -5.44 9.59 8.21
N ILE A 71 -4.19 9.24 7.88
CA ILE A 71 -3.32 8.47 8.77
C ILE A 71 -2.98 9.28 10.04
N TYR A 72 -2.73 10.59 9.91
CA TYR A 72 -2.52 11.47 11.07
C TYR A 72 -3.75 11.55 11.97
N GLN A 73 -4.93 11.72 11.37
CA GLN A 73 -6.20 11.73 12.10
C GLN A 73 -6.48 10.39 12.78
N ALA A 74 -6.16 9.27 12.13
CA ALA A 74 -6.28 7.94 12.74
C ALA A 74 -5.38 7.83 13.99
N ARG A 75 -4.12 8.29 13.90
CA ARG A 75 -3.19 8.30 15.03
C ARG A 75 -3.68 9.20 16.17
N GLU A 76 -4.22 10.38 15.89
CA GLU A 76 -4.80 11.28 16.89
C GLU A 76 -5.98 10.62 17.63
N LYS A 77 -6.72 9.74 16.95
CA LYS A 77 -7.78 8.90 17.55
C LYS A 77 -7.25 7.67 18.30
N GLY A 78 -5.92 7.50 18.38
CA GLY A 78 -5.27 6.39 19.09
C GLY A 78 -4.92 5.18 18.22
N ALA A 79 -4.99 5.28 16.89
CA ALA A 79 -4.56 4.21 16.01
C ALA A 79 -3.04 4.01 16.08
N LYS A 80 -2.59 2.76 16.08
CA LYS A 80 -1.15 2.44 15.95
C LYS A 80 -0.77 2.40 14.48
N VAL A 81 0.30 3.10 14.10
CA VAL A 81 0.83 3.13 12.73
C VAL A 81 2.23 2.51 12.72
N VAL A 82 2.40 1.44 11.94
CA VAL A 82 3.66 0.72 11.79
C VAL A 82 4.11 0.81 10.33
N VAL A 83 5.39 1.12 10.13
CA VAL A 83 6.02 1.19 8.80
C VAL A 83 7.04 0.07 8.70
N ILE A 84 6.92 -0.78 7.69
CA ILE A 84 7.84 -1.85 7.32
C ILE A 84 8.42 -1.50 5.96
N ASP A 85 9.66 -1.04 5.95
CA ASP A 85 10.37 -0.59 4.76
C ASP A 85 11.86 -0.95 4.91
N PRO A 86 12.53 -1.50 3.88
CA PRO A 86 13.98 -1.74 3.93
C PRO A 86 14.80 -0.46 4.11
N LEU A 87 14.25 0.70 3.72
CA LEU A 87 14.90 2.00 3.89
C LEU A 87 14.16 2.82 4.95
N LEU A 88 14.89 3.69 5.65
CA LEU A 88 14.27 4.69 6.51
C LEU A 88 13.65 5.81 5.66
N SER A 89 12.50 5.52 5.06
CA SER A 89 11.78 6.47 4.21
C SER A 89 11.20 7.63 5.02
N GLN A 90 10.79 8.70 4.34
CA GLN A 90 10.21 9.87 5.00
C GLN A 90 8.93 9.55 5.78
N THR A 91 8.23 8.48 5.40
CA THR A 91 7.09 7.96 6.18
C THR A 91 7.57 7.37 7.52
N ALA A 92 8.69 6.65 7.52
CA ALA A 92 9.32 6.09 8.72
C ALA A 92 9.97 7.19 9.61
N ALA A 93 10.52 8.24 9.01
CA ALA A 93 11.14 9.35 9.75
C ALA A 93 10.11 10.28 10.42
N LYS A 94 8.87 10.30 9.95
CA LYS A 94 7.80 11.10 10.55
C LYS A 94 7.42 10.52 11.92
N PRO A 95 7.11 11.37 12.93
CA PRO A 95 6.69 10.94 14.26
C PRO A 95 5.34 10.19 14.28
N ILE A 96 4.75 9.94 13.11
CA ILE A 96 3.54 9.16 12.93
C ILE A 96 3.83 7.66 12.99
N SER A 97 5.01 7.24 12.57
CA SER A 97 5.36 5.82 12.54
C SER A 97 6.09 5.43 13.81
N THR A 98 5.71 4.29 14.38
CA THR A 98 6.63 3.59 15.28
C THR A 98 7.65 2.89 14.40
N CYS A 99 8.70 3.61 14.01
CA CYS A 99 9.77 3.06 13.21
C CYS A 99 10.56 2.04 14.05
N ALA A 100 10.40 0.76 13.73
CA ALA A 100 11.18 -0.32 14.31
C ALA A 100 12.59 -0.40 13.68
N TYR A 101 13.32 0.72 13.63
CA TYR A 101 14.77 0.71 13.40
C TYR A 101 15.56 1.16 14.65
N GLY A 102 14.93 1.88 15.58
CA GLY A 102 15.49 2.20 16.91
C GLY A 102 15.01 1.29 18.05
N LEU A 103 13.96 0.51 17.82
CA LEU A 103 13.47 -0.58 18.69
C LEU A 103 13.73 -1.98 18.10
N ALA A 104 14.59 -2.05 17.07
CA ALA A 104 15.04 -3.30 16.47
C ALA A 104 16.06 -4.08 17.34
N GLN A 105 16.36 -3.62 18.56
CA GLN A 105 16.99 -4.46 19.57
C GLN A 105 16.00 -5.13 20.53
N THR A 106 14.72 -4.72 20.56
CA THR A 106 13.72 -5.31 21.48
C THR A 106 12.56 -6.01 20.77
N ALA A 107 12.31 -5.74 19.49
CA ALA A 107 11.42 -6.58 18.67
C ALA A 107 12.25 -7.64 17.93
N ARG A 108 12.72 -8.64 18.68
CA ARG A 108 13.18 -9.90 18.11
C ARG A 108 11.98 -10.55 17.43
N TRP A 109 11.88 -10.42 16.11
CA TRP A 109 11.06 -11.32 15.30
C TRP A 109 11.65 -12.72 15.44
N ARG A 110 11.18 -13.44 16.45
CA ARG A 110 11.44 -14.87 16.59
C ARG A 110 10.53 -15.54 15.56
N TRP A 111 11.12 -15.91 14.43
CA TRP A 111 10.57 -16.95 13.57
C TRP A 111 10.65 -18.25 14.37
N ASP A 112 9.67 -18.49 15.23
CA ASP A 112 9.43 -19.83 15.77
C ASP A 112 8.86 -20.62 14.60
N GLY A 113 9.77 -21.34 13.93
CA GLY A 113 9.41 -22.24 12.84
C GLY A 113 8.27 -23.14 13.26
N ALA A 114 7.44 -23.50 12.28
CA ALA A 114 6.41 -24.52 12.38
C ALA A 114 6.86 -25.68 13.27
N SER A 115 6.33 -25.75 14.50
CA SER A 115 6.34 -26.99 15.26
C SER A 115 5.26 -27.88 14.66
N SER A 116 5.71 -28.84 13.86
CA SER A 116 4.98 -30.06 13.56
C SER A 116 4.41 -30.63 14.87
N GLY A 117 3.09 -30.64 14.97
CA GLY A 117 2.38 -31.32 16.06
C GLY A 117 2.52 -32.83 15.89
N GLY A 118 3.10 -33.45 16.92
CA GLY A 118 3.05 -34.87 17.24
C GLY A 118 2.83 -34.99 18.76
#